data_AF-A0A086THW3-F1
#
_entry.id   AF-A0A086THW3-F1
#
_cell.length_a   1.000
_cell.length_b   1.000
_cell.length_c   1.000
_cell.angle_alpha   90.00
_cell.angle_beta   90.00
_cell.angle_gamma   90.00
#
_symmetry.space_group_name_H-M   'P 1'
#
loop_
_entity.id
_entity.type
_entity.pdbx_description
1 polymer ?
#
loop_
_entity_poly.entity_id
_entity_poly.type
_entity_poly.pdbx_seq_one_letter_code
_entity_poly.pdbx_strand_id
1 'polypeptide(L)'
;MAPVDRVDPDVLEQQLKDIIQDLYQLMVQVSTYDSAGRASKDVLTNEIKTLSRSLQTLHTSASPPNALPSVPPELLQYVENGRNPDIYTREFVELVRRGNQLIRGKTHAFAAFRDVLAADMAAAMPELRDDVKLVCETTGGSAPVVVGDGDGEAKQEKQEPQTVQTALAPTQSQQ
;
A
#
# COMPACT_ATOMS: atom_id res chain seq x y z
N MET A 1 16.02 2.47 -7.22
CA MET A 1 14.80 2.02 -7.92
C MET A 1 15.22 1.72 -9.34
N ALA A 2 15.31 0.44 -9.72
CA ALA A 2 15.68 0.05 -11.08
C ALA A 2 14.55 0.43 -12.06
N PRO A 3 14.85 0.80 -13.30
CA PRO A 3 13.83 1.05 -14.31
C PRO A 3 13.12 -0.28 -14.57
N VAL A 4 11.83 -0.35 -14.25
CA VAL A 4 10.99 -1.46 -14.68
C VAL A 4 10.77 -1.22 -16.18
N ASP A 5 11.30 -2.09 -17.03
CA ASP A 5 11.00 -2.07 -18.46
C ASP A 5 9.48 -2.08 -18.60
N ARG A 6 8.92 -0.94 -19.01
CA ARG A 6 7.48 -0.75 -19.08
C ARG A 6 7.02 -1.48 -20.32
N VAL A 7 6.51 -2.69 -20.14
CA VAL A 7 5.55 -3.26 -21.09
C VAL A 7 4.48 -2.18 -21.30
N ASP A 8 4.26 -1.72 -22.52
CA ASP A 8 3.22 -0.73 -22.83
C ASP A 8 1.85 -1.38 -22.56
N PRO A 9 1.18 -1.05 -21.44
CA PRO A 9 -0.06 -1.72 -21.05
C PRO A 9 -1.18 -1.42 -22.04
N ASP A 10 -1.09 -0.27 -22.71
CA ASP A 10 -2.06 0.21 -23.69
C ASP A 10 -2.15 -0.71 -24.91
N VAL A 11 -1.03 -1.31 -25.33
CA VAL A 11 -0.99 -2.23 -26.47
C VAL A 11 -1.72 -3.53 -26.12
N LEU A 12 -1.48 -4.06 -24.92
CA LEU A 12 -2.13 -5.28 -24.45
C LEU A 12 -3.63 -5.05 -24.21
N GLU A 13 -3.99 -3.89 -23.67
CA GLU A 13 -5.38 -3.48 -23.49
C GLU A 13 -6.11 -3.37 -24.84
N GLN A 14 -5.46 -2.77 -25.85
CA GLN A 14 -6.03 -2.69 -27.19
C GLN A 14 -6.22 -4.08 -27.81
N GLN A 15 -5.22 -4.97 -27.73
CA GLN A 15 -5.34 -6.35 -28.20
C GLN A 15 -6.50 -7.08 -27.52
N LEU A 16 -6.71 -6.87 -26.22
CA LEU A 16 -7.81 -7.47 -25.47
C LEU A 16 -9.17 -6.94 -25.94
N LYS A 17 -9.28 -5.63 -26.18
CA LYS A 17 -10.49 -5.00 -26.73
C LYS A 17 -10.82 -5.54 -28.12
N ASP A 18 -9.82 -5.67 -28.98
CA ASP A 18 -9.99 -6.22 -30.33
C ASP A 18 -10.50 -7.66 -30.28
N ILE A 19 -9.98 -8.50 -29.37
CA ILE A 19 -10.47 -9.88 -29.17
C ILE A 19 -11.93 -9.92 -28.68
N ILE A 20 -12.31 -9.05 -27.75
CA ILE A 20 -13.70 -8.95 -27.27
C ILE A 20 -14.63 -8.55 -28.43
N GLN A 21 -14.18 -7.64 -29.29
CA GLN A 21 -14.90 -7.21 -30.48
C GLN A 21 -15.04 -8.36 -31.50
N ASP A 22 -13.96 -9.11 -31.76
CA ASP A 22 -13.96 -10.30 -32.63
C ASP A 22 -14.98 -11.34 -32.12
N LEU A 23 -15.01 -11.60 -30.80
CA LEU A 23 -15.98 -12.51 -30.18
C LEU A 23 -17.43 -12.04 -30.34
N TYR A 24 -17.68 -10.75 -30.17
CA TYR A 24 -19.02 -10.17 -30.36
C TYR A 24 -19.47 -10.29 -31.82
N GLN A 25 -18.59 -9.96 -32.76
CA GLN A 25 -18.88 -10.06 -34.19
C GLN A 25 -19.15 -11.50 -34.61
N LEU A 26 -18.37 -12.46 -34.10
CA LEU A 26 -18.59 -13.89 -34.33
C LEU A 26 -19.93 -14.35 -33.77
N MET A 27 -20.32 -13.90 -32.57
CA MET A 27 -21.64 -14.20 -31.99
C MET A 27 -22.79 -13.71 -32.89
N VAL A 28 -22.71 -12.48 -33.40
CA VAL A 28 -23.71 -11.91 -34.31
C VAL A 28 -23.79 -12.72 -35.60
N GLN A 29 -22.65 -13.02 -36.23
CA GLN A 29 -22.60 -13.80 -37.48
C GLN A 29 -23.16 -15.22 -37.33
N VAL A 30 -22.90 -15.87 -36.19
CA VAL A 30 -23.46 -17.19 -35.87
C VAL A 30 -24.97 -17.08 -35.62
N SER A 31 -25.45 -16.04 -34.93
CA SER A 31 -26.87 -15.83 -34.69
C SER A 31 -27.66 -15.58 -35.99
N THR A 32 -27.03 -14.97 -37.00
CA THR A 32 -27.63 -14.72 -38.32
C THR A 32 -27.15 -15.73 -39.37
N TYR A 33 -26.61 -16.87 -38.95
CA TYR A 33 -26.11 -17.87 -39.87
C TYR A 33 -27.25 -18.42 -40.73
N ASP A 34 -27.04 -18.48 -42.04
CA ASP A 34 -27.96 -19.03 -43.05
C ASP A 34 -29.33 -18.32 -43.22
N SER A 35 -29.64 -17.28 -42.43
CA SER A 35 -30.92 -16.55 -42.54
C SER A 35 -31.01 -15.65 -43.78
N ALA A 36 -29.90 -15.39 -44.46
CA ALA A 36 -29.82 -14.50 -45.64
C ALA A 36 -29.43 -15.20 -46.96
N GLY A 37 -29.30 -16.54 -46.99
CA GLY A 37 -29.01 -17.30 -48.21
C GLY A 37 -27.66 -17.00 -48.89
N ARG A 38 -26.72 -16.34 -48.22
CA ARG A 38 -25.36 -16.06 -48.74
C ARG A 38 -24.33 -17.04 -48.17
N ALA A 39 -23.21 -17.17 -48.88
CA ALA A 39 -22.01 -17.90 -48.46
C ALA A 39 -21.39 -17.31 -47.17
N SER A 40 -22.02 -17.58 -46.02
CA SER A 40 -21.59 -17.15 -44.68
C SER A 40 -20.43 -18.01 -44.13
N LYS A 41 -20.24 -19.21 -44.69
CA LYS A 41 -19.24 -20.17 -44.24
C LYS A 41 -17.79 -19.67 -44.36
N ASP A 42 -17.45 -19.04 -45.48
CA ASP A 42 -16.07 -18.56 -45.71
C ASP A 42 -15.74 -17.36 -44.82
N VAL A 43 -16.72 -16.49 -44.58
CA VAL A 43 -16.60 -15.35 -43.65
C VAL A 43 -16.37 -15.84 -42.22
N LEU A 44 -17.22 -16.75 -41.74
CA LEU A 44 -17.09 -17.33 -40.40
C LEU A 44 -15.74 -18.05 -40.22
N THR A 45 -15.29 -18.79 -41.24
CA THR A 45 -13.99 -19.48 -41.21
C THR A 45 -12.83 -18.49 -41.11
N ASN A 46 -12.92 -17.35 -41.80
CA ASN A 46 -11.90 -16.32 -41.72
C ASN A 46 -11.90 -15.62 -40.36
N GLU A 47 -13.06 -15.31 -39.79
CA GLU A 47 -13.20 -14.69 -38.46
C GLU A 47 -12.64 -15.60 -37.35
N ILE A 48 -12.91 -16.91 -37.40
CA ILE A 48 -12.31 -17.88 -36.47
C ILE A 48 -10.78 -17.90 -36.59
N LYS A 49 -10.25 -17.83 -37.81
CA LYS A 49 -8.78 -17.76 -38.04
C LYS A 49 -8.21 -16.45 -37.52
N THR A 50 -8.91 -15.34 -37.68
CA THR A 50 -8.51 -14.03 -37.13
C THR A 50 -8.47 -14.10 -35.61
N LEU A 51 -9.54 -14.56 -34.95
CA LEU A 51 -9.61 -14.74 -33.50
C LEU A 51 -8.46 -15.62 -32.98
N SER A 52 -8.17 -16.73 -33.66
CA SER A 52 -7.06 -17.61 -33.29
C SER A 52 -5.70 -16.90 -33.36
N ARG A 53 -5.46 -16.08 -34.39
CA ARG A 53 -4.24 -15.27 -34.50
C ARG A 53 -4.18 -14.16 -33.45
N SER A 54 -5.29 -13.49 -33.17
CA SER A 54 -5.38 -12.45 -32.14
C SER A 54 -5.01 -13.02 -30.76
N LEU A 55 -5.55 -14.20 -30.40
CA LEU A 55 -5.21 -14.90 -29.14
C LEU A 55 -3.74 -15.33 -29.06
N GLN A 56 -3.16 -15.82 -30.16
CA GLN A 56 -1.73 -16.19 -30.21
C GLN A 56 -0.82 -14.95 -30.07
N THR A 57 -1.24 -13.84 -30.68
CA THR A 57 -0.53 -12.56 -30.58
C THR A 57 -0.57 -12.06 -29.14
N LEU A 58 -1.74 -12.09 -28.48
CA LEU A 58 -1.91 -11.73 -27.06
C LEU A 58 -1.05 -12.59 -26.14
N HIS A 59 -1.03 -13.91 -26.36
CA HIS A 59 -0.22 -14.82 -25.55
C HIS A 59 1.27 -14.50 -25.69
N THR A 60 1.73 -14.22 -26.92
CA THR A 60 3.14 -13.91 -27.18
C THR A 60 3.53 -12.53 -26.65
N SER A 61 2.63 -11.54 -26.72
CA SER A 61 2.87 -10.18 -26.21
C SER A 61 2.90 -10.12 -24.67
N ALA A 62 2.12 -10.98 -24.00
CA ALA A 62 2.09 -11.12 -22.54
C ALA A 62 3.14 -12.11 -21.98
N SER A 63 3.86 -12.83 -22.85
CA SER A 63 4.91 -13.78 -22.46
C SER A 63 6.27 -13.10 -22.30
N PRO A 64 7.22 -13.70 -21.54
CA PRO A 64 8.57 -13.17 -21.38
C PRO A 64 9.24 -12.90 -22.74
N PRO A 65 9.95 -11.77 -22.92
CA PRO A 65 10.51 -10.89 -21.89
C PRO A 65 9.56 -9.81 -21.33
N ASN A 66 8.33 -9.68 -21.85
CA ASN A 66 7.34 -8.69 -21.42
C ASN A 66 6.57 -9.15 -20.17
N ALA A 67 7.29 -9.46 -19.10
CA ALA A 67 6.68 -9.99 -17.89
C ALA A 67 5.73 -8.97 -17.26
N LEU A 68 4.44 -9.30 -17.23
CA LEU A 68 3.44 -8.54 -16.51
C LEU A 68 3.78 -8.49 -15.00
N PRO A 69 3.40 -7.41 -14.31
CA PRO A 69 3.59 -7.32 -12.87
C PRO A 69 2.88 -8.48 -12.16
N SER A 70 3.52 -9.03 -11.12
CA SER A 70 2.93 -10.09 -10.31
C SER A 70 1.68 -9.59 -9.62
N VAL A 71 0.54 -10.23 -9.87
CA VAL A 71 -0.74 -9.93 -9.25
C VAL A 71 -0.96 -10.89 -8.06
N PRO A 72 -1.30 -10.38 -6.86
CA PRO A 72 -1.71 -11.21 -5.74
C PRO A 72 -2.87 -12.16 -6.08
N PRO A 73 -2.85 -13.43 -5.64
CA PRO A 73 -3.91 -14.38 -5.94
C PRO A 73 -5.27 -13.96 -5.35
N GLU A 74 -5.28 -13.21 -4.26
CA GLU A 74 -6.52 -12.68 -3.68
C GLU A 74 -7.20 -11.68 -4.62
N LEU A 75 -6.43 -10.89 -5.38
CA LEU A 75 -6.97 -9.97 -6.37
C LEU A 75 -7.64 -10.72 -7.54
N LEU A 76 -7.11 -11.87 -7.93
CA LEU A 76 -7.73 -12.72 -8.96
C LEU A 76 -9.13 -13.17 -8.53
N GLN A 77 -9.28 -13.56 -7.25
CA GLN A 77 -10.57 -13.95 -6.70
C GLN A 77 -11.60 -12.80 -6.69
N TYR A 78 -11.16 -11.54 -6.57
CA TYR A 78 -12.07 -10.39 -6.69
C TYR A 78 -12.61 -10.29 -8.13
N VAL A 79 -11.75 -10.44 -9.13
CA VAL A 79 -12.12 -10.38 -10.54
C VAL A 79 -13.03 -11.56 -10.94
N GLU A 80 -12.70 -12.79 -10.51
CA GLU A 80 -13.50 -13.98 -10.80
C GLU A 80 -14.93 -13.89 -10.25
N ASN A 81 -15.09 -13.26 -9.08
CA ASN A 81 -16.40 -13.04 -8.45
C ASN A 81 -17.13 -11.79 -8.99
N GLY A 82 -16.55 -11.07 -9.96
CA GLY A 82 -17.12 -9.83 -10.50
C GLY A 82 -17.10 -8.65 -9.52
N ARG A 83 -16.26 -8.69 -8.47
CA ARG A 83 -16.08 -7.61 -7.51
C ARG A 83 -15.02 -6.63 -8.00
N ASN A 84 -15.21 -5.34 -7.73
CA ASN A 84 -14.21 -4.32 -8.10
C ASN A 84 -12.86 -4.61 -7.39
N PRO A 85 -11.74 -4.82 -8.13
CA PRO A 85 -10.42 -5.06 -7.55
C PRO A 85 -9.88 -3.87 -6.72
N ASP A 86 -10.35 -2.65 -6.94
CA ASP A 86 -9.98 -1.48 -6.13
C ASP A 86 -10.37 -1.61 -4.66
N ILE A 87 -11.35 -2.48 -4.36
CA ILE A 87 -11.76 -2.72 -2.99
C ILE A 87 -10.67 -3.48 -2.22
N TYR A 88 -9.97 -4.43 -2.87
CA TYR A 88 -8.85 -5.13 -2.25
C TYR A 88 -7.72 -4.15 -1.90
N THR A 89 -7.36 -3.25 -2.82
CA THR A 89 -6.26 -2.30 -2.57
C THR A 89 -6.62 -1.34 -1.43
N ARG A 90 -7.88 -0.90 -1.37
CA ARG A 90 -8.40 -0.13 -0.24
C ARG A 90 -8.34 -0.91 1.08
N GLU A 91 -8.86 -2.14 1.12
CA GLU A 91 -8.85 -3.00 2.30
C GLU A 91 -7.43 -3.30 2.76
N PHE A 92 -6.49 -3.49 1.83
CA PHE A 92 -5.08 -3.68 2.11
C PHE A 92 -4.45 -2.46 2.79
N VAL A 93 -4.70 -1.25 2.26
CA VAL A 93 -4.21 -0.01 2.89
C VAL A 93 -4.81 0.18 4.28
N GLU A 94 -6.11 -0.09 4.45
CA GLU A 94 -6.78 -0.03 5.75
C GLU A 94 -6.20 -1.04 6.75
N LEU A 95 -5.92 -2.26 6.30
CA LEU A 95 -5.29 -3.32 7.10
C LEU A 95 -3.87 -2.92 7.53
N VAL A 96 -3.04 -2.45 6.60
CA VAL A 96 -1.67 -1.99 6.90
C VAL A 96 -1.69 -0.83 7.87
N ARG A 97 -2.60 0.14 7.69
CA ARG A 97 -2.76 1.26 8.62
C ARG A 97 -3.14 0.77 10.03
N ARG A 98 -4.14 -0.10 10.14
CA ARG A 98 -4.58 -0.67 11.42
C ARG A 98 -3.44 -1.46 12.08
N GLY A 99 -2.72 -2.28 11.32
CA GLY A 99 -1.56 -3.05 11.79
C GLY A 99 -0.45 -2.14 12.33
N ASN A 100 -0.09 -1.10 11.59
CA ASN A 100 0.92 -0.13 12.01
C ASN A 100 0.53 0.61 13.30
N GLN A 101 -0.73 1.03 13.42
CA GLN A 101 -1.23 1.66 14.65
C GLN A 101 -1.21 0.70 15.82
N LEU A 102 -1.64 -0.55 15.61
CA LEU A 102 -1.65 -1.59 16.64
C LEU A 102 -0.24 -1.88 17.15
N ILE A 103 0.74 -2.04 16.25
CA ILE A 103 2.13 -2.29 16.64
C ILE A 103 2.68 -1.10 17.41
N ARG A 104 2.48 0.13 16.92
CA ARG A 104 2.89 1.35 17.65
C ARG A 104 2.28 1.44 19.05
N GLY A 105 0.98 1.15 19.17
CA GLY A 105 0.28 1.13 20.45
C GLY A 105 0.85 0.09 21.41
N LYS A 106 1.13 -1.13 20.92
CA LYS A 106 1.79 -2.18 21.71
C LYS A 106 3.18 -1.76 22.16
N THR A 107 4.00 -1.21 21.26
CA THR A 107 5.34 -0.72 21.61
C THR A 107 5.29 0.35 22.69
N HIS A 108 4.35 1.30 22.60
CA HIS A 108 4.16 2.32 23.63
C HIS A 108 3.69 1.74 24.97
N ALA A 109 2.75 0.79 24.95
CA ALA A 109 2.28 0.13 26.16
C ALA A 109 3.39 -0.67 26.85
N PHE A 110 4.23 -1.38 26.09
CA PHE A 110 5.37 -2.11 26.65
C PHE A 110 6.46 -1.17 27.17
N ALA A 111 6.70 -0.03 26.51
CA ALA A 111 7.62 0.99 27.02
C ALA A 111 7.12 1.55 28.37
N ALA A 112 5.84 1.93 28.45
CA ALA A 112 5.25 2.41 29.71
C ALA A 112 5.28 1.34 30.82
N PHE A 113 4.98 0.08 30.49
CA PHE A 113 5.07 -1.02 31.43
C PHE A 113 6.50 -1.23 31.96
N ARG A 114 7.50 -1.18 31.07
CA ARG A 114 8.91 -1.25 31.45
C ARG A 114 9.25 -0.13 32.42
N ASP A 115 8.87 1.11 32.13
CA ASP A 115 9.24 2.27 32.94
C ASP A 115 8.63 2.21 34.35
N VAL A 116 7.37 1.78 34.47
CA VAL A 116 6.71 1.55 35.76
C VAL A 116 7.37 0.41 36.54
N LEU A 117 7.60 -0.73 35.88
CA LEU A 117 8.24 -1.89 36.52
C LEU A 117 9.66 -1.55 37.01
N ALA A 118 10.42 -0.79 36.22
CA ALA A 118 11.75 -0.34 36.59
C ALA A 118 11.74 0.57 37.82
N ALA A 119 10.77 1.49 37.92
CA ALA A 119 10.60 2.36 39.08
C ALA A 119 10.27 1.55 40.35
N ASP A 120 9.32 0.60 40.25
CA ASP A 120 8.92 -0.25 41.37
C ASP A 120 10.07 -1.16 41.83
N MET A 121 10.83 -1.74 40.89
CA MET A 121 12.02 -2.56 41.21
C MET A 121 13.11 -1.73 41.88
N ALA A 122 13.38 -0.52 41.41
CA ALA A 122 14.36 0.38 42.02
C ALA A 122 13.96 0.85 43.43
N ALA A 123 12.66 0.95 43.71
CA ALA A 123 12.12 1.29 45.02
C ALA A 123 12.17 0.10 45.99
N ALA A 124 11.76 -1.09 45.54
CA ALA A 124 11.68 -2.29 46.37
C ALA A 124 13.04 -2.97 46.62
N MET A 125 13.97 -2.87 45.67
CA MET A 125 15.28 -3.55 45.69
C MET A 125 16.41 -2.57 45.34
N PRO A 126 16.89 -1.77 46.31
CA PRO A 126 17.90 -0.73 46.06
C PRO A 126 19.23 -1.26 45.51
N GLU A 127 19.59 -2.51 45.80
CA GLU A 127 20.79 -3.19 45.32
C GLU A 127 20.79 -3.47 43.81
N LEU A 128 19.61 -3.49 43.17
CA LEU A 128 19.44 -3.77 41.74
C LEU A 128 19.30 -2.51 40.88
N ARG A 129 19.42 -1.30 41.47
CA ARG A 129 19.15 -0.03 40.77
C ARG A 129 20.02 0.18 39.53
N ASP A 130 21.31 -0.12 39.64
CA ASP A 130 22.26 0.07 38.54
C ASP A 130 21.98 -0.91 37.39
N ASP A 131 21.62 -2.16 37.71
CA ASP A 131 21.25 -3.18 36.74
C ASP A 131 19.92 -2.84 36.05
N VAL A 132 18.90 -2.39 36.80
CA VAL A 132 17.61 -1.96 36.27
C VAL A 132 17.79 -0.75 35.33
N LYS A 133 18.65 0.20 35.71
CA LYS A 133 19.00 1.35 34.88
C LYS A 133 19.66 0.92 33.56
N LEU A 134 20.64 0.02 33.62
CA LEU A 134 21.30 -0.52 32.44
C LEU A 134 20.32 -1.22 31.49
N VAL A 135 19.38 -2.02 32.03
CA VAL A 135 18.35 -2.70 31.23
C VAL A 135 17.39 -1.70 30.58
N CYS A 136 17.00 -0.63 31.28
CA CYS A 136 16.14 0.41 30.69
C CYS A 136 16.84 1.13 29.54
N GLU A 137 18.10 1.53 29.72
CA GLU A 137 18.88 2.23 28.69
C GLU A 137 19.11 1.36 27.46
N THR A 138 19.46 0.08 27.65
CA THR A 138 19.68 -0.88 26.55
C THR A 138 18.40 -1.25 25.78
N THR A 139 17.24 -1.16 26.42
CA THR A 139 15.93 -1.40 25.78
C THR A 139 15.27 -0.12 25.25
N GLY A 140 15.99 1.00 25.22
CA GLY A 140 15.54 2.28 24.65
C GLY A 140 14.59 3.07 25.56
N GLY A 141 14.71 2.90 26.88
CA GLY A 141 14.01 3.66 27.91
C GLY A 141 14.90 4.67 28.62
N SER A 142 14.27 5.65 29.27
CA SER A 142 14.98 6.55 30.19
C SER A 142 15.11 5.91 31.56
N ALA A 143 16.21 6.18 32.24
CA ALA A 143 16.46 5.70 33.61
C ALA A 143 15.32 6.12 34.56
N PRO A 144 14.90 5.25 35.50
CA PRO A 144 13.88 5.60 36.47
C PRO A 144 14.38 6.76 37.34
N VAL A 145 13.67 7.90 37.30
CA VAL A 145 13.96 9.05 38.17
C VAL A 145 13.49 8.68 39.57
N VAL A 146 14.43 8.27 40.43
CA VAL A 146 14.16 8.07 41.85
C VAL A 146 13.97 9.45 42.47
N VAL A 147 12.73 9.82 42.78
CA VAL A 147 12.42 11.01 43.60
C VAL A 147 12.88 10.68 45.03
N GLY A 148 14.12 11.02 45.35
CA GLY A 148 14.63 11.03 46.72
C GLY A 148 14.32 12.37 47.38
N ASP A 149 13.75 12.32 48.59
CA ASP A 149 13.69 13.44 49.53
C ASP A 149 15.03 14.21 49.55
N GLY A 150 14.98 15.51 49.27
CA GLY A 150 16.15 16.37 49.28
C GLY A 150 15.80 17.77 48.80
N ASP A 151 15.68 18.70 49.76
CA ASP A 151 15.49 20.13 49.58
C ASP A 151 16.38 20.71 48.46
N GLY A 152 15.76 21.42 47.51
CA GLY A 152 16.45 22.12 46.43
C GLY A 152 15.54 23.17 45.81
N GLU A 153 15.74 24.42 46.21
CA GLU A 153 15.01 25.62 45.82
C GLU A 153 14.62 25.67 44.33
N ALA A 154 13.31 25.75 44.08
CA ALA A 154 12.78 26.21 42.81
C ALA A 154 13.06 27.71 42.66
N LYS A 155 14.16 28.08 41.98
CA LYS A 155 14.27 29.41 41.38
C LYS A 155 13.43 29.44 40.10
N GLN A 156 12.25 30.04 40.22
CA GLN A 156 11.44 30.48 39.09
C GLN A 156 12.20 31.53 38.28
N GLU A 157 12.72 31.13 37.13
CA GLU A 157 13.11 32.07 36.08
C GLU A 157 11.91 32.26 35.15
N LYS A 158 11.24 33.40 35.35
CA LYS A 158 10.07 33.86 34.61
C LYS A 158 10.47 34.17 33.16
N GLN A 159 10.20 33.25 32.23
CA GLN A 159 10.23 33.56 30.80
C GLN A 159 8.91 34.22 30.39
N GLU A 160 9.00 35.50 30.03
CA GLU A 160 7.93 36.26 29.39
C GLU A 160 7.53 35.64 28.04
N PRO A 161 6.26 35.79 27.62
CA PRO A 161 5.77 35.24 26.37
C PRO A 161 6.32 36.04 25.19
N GLN A 162 7.18 35.42 24.37
CA GLN A 162 7.55 35.99 23.07
C GLN A 162 6.31 36.02 22.16
N THR A 163 5.91 37.25 21.84
CA THR A 163 4.87 37.58 20.89
C THR A 163 5.22 36.99 19.52
N VAL A 164 4.36 36.11 18.99
CA VAL A 164 4.46 35.59 17.63
C VAL A 164 4.26 36.76 16.66
N GLN A 165 5.36 37.31 16.15
CA GLN A 165 5.34 38.31 15.12
C GLN A 165 5.09 37.61 13.77
N THR A 166 3.84 37.61 13.36
CA THR A 166 3.40 37.28 11.99
C THR A 166 4.11 38.19 11.00
N ALA A 167 5.17 37.70 10.37
CA ALA A 167 5.79 38.35 9.23
C ALA A 167 4.94 38.05 7.98
N LEU A 168 3.98 38.93 7.70
CA LEU A 168 3.49 39.16 6.34
C LEU A 168 4.61 39.82 5.55
N ALA A 169 5.18 39.12 4.56
CA ALA A 169 6.03 39.73 3.55
C ALA A 169 5.15 40.21 2.36
N PRO A 170 5.33 41.45 1.88
CA PRO A 170 4.53 42.03 0.82
C PRO A 170 4.99 41.59 -0.58
N THR A 171 4.01 41.56 -1.47
CA THR A 171 4.07 41.48 -2.93
C THR A 171 5.19 42.33 -3.54
N GLN A 172 6.01 41.72 -4.40
CA GLN A 172 6.67 42.46 -5.49
C GLN A 172 6.11 41.96 -6.83
N SER A 173 5.15 42.72 -7.33
CA SER A 173 4.93 42.89 -8.75
C SER A 173 6.11 43.68 -9.32
N GLN A 174 6.71 43.22 -10.41
CA GLN A 174 7.11 44.09 -11.52
C GLN A 174 7.55 43.28 -12.74
N GLN A 175 6.83 43.58 -13.83
CA GLN A 175 7.21 43.60 -15.26
C GLN A 175 7.71 42.33 -15.94
#